data_AF-A0A7Y5NE93-F1
#
_entry.id   AF-A0A7Y5NE93-F1
#
_cell.length_a   1.000
_cell.length_b   1.000
_cell.length_c   1.000
_cell.angle_alpha   90.00
_cell.angle_beta   90.00
_cell.angle_gamma   90.00
#
_symmetry.space_group_name_H-M   'P 1'
#
loop_
_entity.id
_entity.type
_entity.pdbx_description
1 polymer ?
#
loop_
_entity_poly.entity_id
_entity_poly.type
_entity_poly.pdbx_seq_one_letter_code
_entity_poly.pdbx_strand_id
1 'polypeptide(L)'
;MNFGFIIDNRKCIGCHACTVACKAEHDVPIGVNRTWVKYIEKGEFPYTRRLFSVLRCNHCEDAPCVEICPVTALYKRSDGIVDFDNRRCIGCKGCMQACPYDALYIDPETHTAAKCNYCAHRVDIGLEPACVNVCPEHAIISGNLDNPLSEISQLLAREQVTARKVEKGTRPKLFYIEGDEASLKPIATEAASEYMWSSQSTGVGHFAHFAEARIAKGEWVKGGAEEKGRNGDDVEVFVPSSGDQNKLHAKAHDVIREKARRVYDAPGKGVLWGWEVSTYVWTKAIATGAFLVAFIAFVGNFAEVTPAMQWLSWGLSLLFLLATTVLLVKDLDQAQRFIYVLLRPQWKSWLVKGGYALTIYGALLTLA
;
A
#
# COMPACT_ATOMS: atom_id res chain seq x y z
N MET A 1 -21.77 -1.64 -12.75
CA MET A 1 -20.59 -2.27 -13.38
C MET A 1 -19.56 -2.39 -12.30
N ASN A 2 -18.88 -3.52 -12.20
CA ASN A 2 -17.88 -3.77 -11.18
C ASN A 2 -16.74 -4.57 -11.79
N PHE A 3 -15.64 -3.90 -12.13
CA PHE A 3 -14.54 -4.54 -12.84
C PHE A 3 -13.63 -5.35 -11.91
N GLY A 4 -13.19 -6.51 -12.40
CA GLY A 4 -12.25 -7.39 -11.71
C GLY A 4 -11.39 -8.20 -12.67
N PHE A 5 -10.42 -8.93 -12.16
CA PHE A 5 -9.54 -9.81 -12.94
C PHE A 5 -9.62 -11.25 -12.43
N ILE A 6 -9.50 -12.20 -13.35
CA ILE A 6 -9.07 -13.58 -13.06
C ILE A 6 -7.72 -13.82 -13.73
N ILE A 7 -6.82 -14.49 -13.02
CA ILE A 7 -5.60 -15.08 -13.57
C ILE A 7 -5.78 -16.60 -13.57
N ASP A 8 -5.74 -17.23 -14.75
CA ASP A 8 -5.75 -18.68 -14.88
C ASP A 8 -4.30 -19.20 -14.84
N ASN A 9 -3.86 -19.69 -13.68
CA ASN A 9 -2.50 -20.18 -13.50
C ASN A 9 -2.23 -21.48 -14.27
N ARG A 10 -3.26 -22.20 -14.72
CA ARG A 10 -3.11 -23.40 -15.57
C ARG A 10 -2.55 -23.04 -16.95
N LYS A 11 -2.84 -21.81 -17.41
CA LYS A 11 -2.48 -21.31 -18.74
C LYS A 11 -1.27 -20.38 -18.73
N CYS A 12 -0.91 -19.81 -17.59
CA CYS A 12 0.16 -18.82 -17.54
C CYS A 12 1.54 -19.47 -17.78
N ILE A 13 2.17 -19.14 -18.92
CA ILE A 13 3.53 -19.61 -19.27
C ILE A 13 4.66 -18.67 -18.82
N GLY A 14 4.34 -17.58 -18.10
CA GLY A 14 5.34 -16.65 -17.58
C GLY A 14 6.07 -15.78 -18.61
N CYS A 15 5.56 -15.61 -19.83
CA CYS A 15 6.27 -14.91 -20.93
C CYS A 15 6.51 -13.40 -20.75
N HIS A 16 6.02 -12.77 -19.68
CA HIS A 16 6.09 -11.31 -19.43
C HIS A 16 5.44 -10.38 -20.48
N ALA A 17 4.73 -10.89 -21.48
CA ALA A 17 4.01 -10.04 -22.44
C ALA A 17 3.11 -9.00 -21.76
N CYS A 18 2.42 -9.40 -20.69
CA CYS A 18 1.59 -8.49 -19.88
C CYS A 18 2.37 -7.37 -19.19
N THR A 19 3.60 -7.63 -18.72
CA THR A 19 4.47 -6.62 -18.10
C THR A 19 4.95 -5.62 -19.14
N VAL A 20 5.46 -6.11 -20.28
CA VAL A 20 5.98 -5.27 -21.36
C VAL A 20 4.88 -4.41 -21.97
N ALA A 21 3.71 -4.99 -22.27
CA ALA A 21 2.59 -4.23 -22.82
C ALA A 21 2.10 -3.14 -21.84
N CYS A 22 2.06 -3.44 -20.54
CA CYS A 22 1.68 -2.44 -19.55
C CYS A 22 2.70 -1.29 -19.46
N LYS A 23 4.00 -1.59 -19.64
CA LYS A 23 5.04 -0.58 -19.70
C LYS A 23 4.89 0.30 -20.93
N ALA A 24 4.72 -0.29 -22.10
CA ALA A 24 4.57 0.44 -23.36
C ALA A 24 3.29 1.28 -23.41
N GLU A 25 2.16 0.77 -22.89
CA GLU A 25 0.87 1.46 -22.92
C GLU A 25 0.83 2.73 -22.04
N HIS A 26 1.62 2.77 -20.96
CA HIS A 26 1.56 3.85 -19.97
C HIS A 26 2.91 4.55 -19.75
N ASP A 27 3.89 4.30 -20.64
CA ASP A 27 5.26 4.80 -20.53
C ASP A 27 5.85 4.60 -19.12
N VAL A 28 5.71 3.39 -18.56
CA VAL A 28 6.13 3.12 -17.16
C VAL A 28 7.66 3.09 -17.06
N PRO A 29 8.28 3.95 -16.21
CA PRO A 29 9.74 4.07 -16.12
C PRO A 29 10.46 2.77 -15.75
N ILE A 30 11.74 2.70 -16.10
CA ILE A 30 12.62 1.56 -15.76
C ILE A 30 12.71 1.41 -14.23
N GLY A 31 12.80 0.18 -13.73
CA GLY A 31 12.88 -0.13 -12.29
C GLY A 31 11.53 -0.23 -11.57
N VAL A 32 10.44 0.24 -12.18
CA VAL A 32 9.08 0.11 -11.62
C VAL A 32 8.12 -0.60 -12.57
N ASN A 33 7.10 -1.26 -12.00
CA ASN A 33 6.13 -2.07 -12.73
C ASN A 33 4.72 -1.87 -12.17
N ARG A 34 3.71 -1.80 -13.04
CA ARG A 34 2.28 -1.83 -12.64
C ARG A 34 1.73 -3.26 -12.54
N THR A 35 2.34 -4.20 -13.26
CA THR A 35 2.08 -5.65 -13.22
C THR A 35 3.38 -6.40 -13.45
N TRP A 36 3.60 -7.51 -12.74
CA TRP A 36 4.80 -8.33 -12.88
C TRP A 36 4.46 -9.82 -12.77
N VAL A 37 5.38 -10.69 -13.17
CA VAL A 37 5.26 -12.15 -13.06
C VAL A 37 6.20 -12.62 -11.95
N LYS A 38 5.65 -13.30 -10.94
CA LYS A 38 6.41 -13.99 -9.91
C LYS A 38 6.67 -15.43 -10.38
N TYR A 39 7.89 -15.89 -10.15
CA TYR A 39 8.37 -17.24 -10.46
C TYR A 39 8.60 -17.97 -9.15
N ILE A 40 8.16 -19.22 -9.10
CA ILE A 40 8.47 -20.12 -7.98
C ILE A 40 8.87 -21.46 -8.54
N GLU A 41 9.98 -21.98 -8.04
CA GLU A 41 10.41 -23.35 -8.29
C GLU A 41 10.11 -24.17 -7.04
N LYS A 42 9.58 -25.38 -7.25
CA LYS A 42 9.28 -26.32 -6.18
C LYS A 42 9.76 -27.71 -6.54
N GLY A 43 10.05 -28.48 -5.50
CA GLY A 43 10.48 -29.87 -5.61
C GLY A 43 11.98 -29.98 -5.81
N GLU A 44 12.43 -31.23 -5.90
CA GLU A 44 13.83 -31.60 -6.10
C GLU A 44 13.94 -32.45 -7.36
N PHE A 45 15.09 -32.40 -8.03
CA PHE A 45 15.32 -33.19 -9.24
C PHE A 45 15.13 -34.69 -8.95
N PRO A 46 14.41 -35.45 -9.79
CA PRO A 46 13.83 -35.09 -11.10
C PRO A 46 12.42 -34.48 -11.05
N TYR A 47 11.77 -34.46 -9.88
CA TYR A 47 10.39 -33.98 -9.69
C TYR A 47 10.33 -32.48 -9.38
N THR A 48 10.78 -31.67 -10.33
CA THR A 48 10.75 -30.21 -10.21
C THR A 48 9.57 -29.60 -10.98
N ARG A 49 9.04 -28.49 -10.47
CA ARG A 49 8.00 -27.71 -11.14
C ARG A 49 8.32 -26.22 -11.04
N ARG A 50 8.03 -25.47 -12.10
CA ARG A 50 8.07 -24.01 -12.11
C ARG A 50 6.65 -23.47 -12.22
N LEU A 51 6.34 -22.48 -11.40
CA LEU A 51 5.03 -21.87 -11.27
C LEU A 51 5.15 -20.38 -11.55
N PHE A 52 4.22 -19.87 -12.33
CA PHE A 52 4.15 -18.47 -12.70
C PHE A 52 2.90 -17.86 -12.09
N SER A 53 3.00 -16.64 -11.59
CA SER A 53 1.85 -15.92 -11.03
C SER A 53 1.94 -14.45 -11.36
N VAL A 54 0.92 -13.94 -12.04
CA VAL A 54 0.84 -12.54 -12.44
C VAL A 54 0.32 -11.72 -11.26
N LEU A 55 1.12 -10.78 -10.77
CA LEU A 55 0.80 -9.93 -9.64
C LEU A 55 0.59 -8.48 -10.11
N ARG A 56 -0.40 -7.79 -9.51
CA ARG A 56 -0.77 -6.39 -9.79
C ARG A 56 -1.66 -5.83 -8.67
N CYS A 57 -2.16 -4.60 -8.85
CA CYS A 57 -3.19 -4.05 -7.98
C CYS A 57 -4.47 -4.90 -8.03
N ASN A 58 -5.00 -5.24 -6.86
CA ASN A 58 -6.21 -6.04 -6.73
C ASN A 58 -7.52 -5.25 -6.94
N HIS A 59 -7.44 -3.92 -7.12
CA HIS A 59 -8.58 -3.01 -7.18
C HIS A 59 -9.63 -3.30 -6.09
N CYS A 60 -9.18 -3.44 -4.85
CA CYS A 60 -9.98 -3.96 -3.74
C CYS A 60 -11.28 -3.15 -3.51
N GLU A 61 -12.34 -3.84 -3.08
CA GLU A 61 -13.62 -3.19 -2.77
C GLU A 61 -13.50 -2.28 -1.53
N ASP A 62 -12.81 -2.76 -0.49
CA ASP A 62 -12.35 -1.96 0.64
C ASP A 62 -10.86 -1.63 0.44
N ALA A 63 -10.59 -0.46 -0.15
CA ALA A 63 -9.25 -0.04 -0.56
C ALA A 63 -8.58 0.85 0.51
N PRO A 64 -7.70 0.29 1.37
CA PRO A 64 -7.05 1.08 2.43
C PRO A 64 -6.13 2.17 1.89
N CYS A 65 -5.59 1.99 0.67
CA CYS A 65 -4.79 3.00 -0.02
C CYS A 65 -5.59 4.25 -0.41
N VAL A 66 -6.90 4.10 -0.70
CA VAL A 66 -7.80 5.23 -0.91
C VAL A 66 -7.95 5.94 0.42
N GLU A 67 -8.40 5.26 1.48
CA GLU A 67 -8.72 5.90 2.76
C GLU A 67 -7.56 6.66 3.42
N ILE A 68 -6.32 6.17 3.29
CA ILE A 68 -5.15 6.85 3.87
C ILE A 68 -4.71 8.08 3.08
N CYS A 69 -5.05 8.17 1.79
CA CYS A 69 -4.63 9.27 0.94
C CYS A 69 -5.14 10.60 1.51
N PRO A 70 -4.27 11.58 1.83
CA PRO A 70 -4.72 12.81 2.47
C PRO A 70 -5.41 13.79 1.51
N VAL A 71 -5.14 13.66 0.21
CA VAL A 71 -5.46 14.67 -0.81
C VAL A 71 -6.40 14.13 -1.90
N THR A 72 -7.10 13.01 -1.65
CA THR A 72 -7.96 12.33 -2.63
C THR A 72 -7.27 12.08 -3.99
N ALA A 73 -5.95 11.85 -3.97
CA ALA A 73 -5.21 11.47 -5.17
C ALA A 73 -5.48 10.01 -5.57
N LEU A 74 -5.92 9.16 -4.64
CA LEU A 74 -6.45 7.84 -4.91
C LEU A 74 -7.95 7.86 -4.65
N TYR A 75 -8.73 7.24 -5.53
CA TYR A 75 -10.19 7.20 -5.42
C TYR A 75 -10.75 5.90 -6.01
N LYS A 76 -11.97 5.53 -5.61
CA LYS A 76 -12.71 4.42 -6.20
C LYS A 76 -13.75 4.98 -7.16
N ARG A 77 -13.70 4.56 -8.42
CA ARG A 77 -14.70 4.87 -9.46
C ARG A 77 -16.01 4.12 -9.19
N SER A 78 -17.10 4.55 -9.83
CA SER A 78 -18.42 3.90 -9.73
C SER A 78 -18.45 2.50 -10.32
N ASP A 79 -17.53 2.21 -11.25
CA ASP A 79 -17.33 0.90 -11.87
C ASP A 79 -16.43 -0.04 -11.04
N GLY A 80 -16.08 0.37 -9.82
CA GLY A 80 -15.24 -0.36 -8.89
C GLY A 80 -13.74 -0.27 -9.16
N ILE A 81 -13.27 0.42 -10.21
CA ILE A 81 -11.84 0.61 -10.44
C ILE A 81 -11.29 1.56 -9.37
N VAL A 82 -10.34 1.08 -8.56
CA VAL A 82 -9.50 1.98 -7.75
C VAL A 82 -8.50 2.66 -8.68
N ASP A 83 -8.57 3.98 -8.82
CA ASP A 83 -7.75 4.78 -9.74
C ASP A 83 -7.00 5.90 -9.01
N PHE A 84 -6.18 6.68 -9.72
CA PHE A 84 -5.39 7.77 -9.16
C PHE A 84 -5.30 9.01 -10.07
N ASP A 85 -5.12 10.19 -9.45
CA ASP A 85 -4.84 11.47 -10.12
C ASP A 85 -3.46 12.00 -9.67
N ASN A 86 -2.48 11.87 -10.55
CA ASN A 86 -1.10 12.30 -10.30
C ASN A 86 -0.98 13.79 -9.99
N ARG A 87 -1.89 14.64 -10.47
CA ARG A 87 -1.82 16.10 -10.27
C ARG A 87 -2.11 16.49 -8.82
N ARG A 88 -2.82 15.63 -8.08
CA ARG A 88 -3.17 15.86 -6.66
C ARG A 88 -2.15 15.25 -5.70
N CYS A 89 -1.43 14.22 -6.14
CA CYS A 89 -0.55 13.46 -5.28
C CYS A 89 0.57 14.34 -4.70
N ILE A 90 0.76 14.26 -3.38
CA ILE A 90 1.79 15.01 -2.63
C ILE A 90 3.05 14.17 -2.34
N GLY A 91 3.11 12.92 -2.80
CA GLY A 91 4.30 12.08 -2.57
C GLY A 91 4.52 11.59 -1.14
N CYS A 92 3.50 11.63 -0.27
CA CYS A 92 3.63 11.25 1.15
C CYS A 92 3.86 9.75 1.46
N LYS A 93 3.84 8.87 0.45
CA LYS A 93 4.03 7.40 0.56
C LYS A 93 3.06 6.64 1.49
N GLY A 94 2.10 7.31 2.13
CA GLY A 94 1.13 6.65 3.03
C GLY A 94 0.29 5.55 2.35
N CYS A 95 -0.08 5.73 1.10
CA CYS A 95 -0.82 4.72 0.32
C CYS A 95 -0.01 3.43 0.08
N MET A 96 1.32 3.55 0.00
CA MET A 96 2.22 2.43 -0.14
C MET A 96 2.26 1.63 1.16
N GLN A 97 2.34 2.29 2.33
CA GLN A 97 2.20 1.58 3.60
C GLN A 97 0.83 0.90 3.78
N ALA A 98 -0.24 1.52 3.31
CA ALA A 98 -1.58 0.96 3.48
C ALA A 98 -1.86 -0.24 2.56
N CYS A 99 -1.22 -0.34 1.38
CA CYS A 99 -1.51 -1.41 0.43
C CYS A 99 -0.85 -2.74 0.83
N PRO A 100 -1.57 -3.80 1.17
CA PRO A 100 -0.93 -5.04 1.62
C PRO A 100 -0.28 -5.84 0.47
N TYR A 101 -0.38 -5.39 -0.78
CA TYR A 101 0.01 -6.15 -1.97
C TYR A 101 1.29 -5.66 -2.65
N ASP A 102 1.88 -4.58 -2.14
CA ASP A 102 3.06 -3.93 -2.73
C ASP A 102 2.80 -3.52 -4.19
N ALA A 103 1.57 -3.07 -4.46
CA ALA A 103 1.09 -2.75 -5.80
C ALA A 103 1.23 -1.26 -6.18
N LEU A 104 1.78 -0.44 -5.30
CA LEU A 104 2.04 0.99 -5.54
C LEU A 104 3.54 1.23 -5.47
N TYR A 105 4.02 2.18 -6.26
CA TYR A 105 5.39 2.69 -6.24
C TYR A 105 5.37 4.22 -6.34
N ILE A 106 6.49 4.87 -5.98
CA ILE A 106 6.73 6.26 -6.38
C ILE A 106 7.37 6.23 -7.76
N ASP A 107 6.71 6.89 -8.69
CA ASP A 107 7.21 7.07 -10.04
C ASP A 107 8.48 7.95 -9.99
N PRO A 108 9.61 7.49 -10.55
CA PRO A 108 10.89 8.18 -10.42
C PRO A 108 10.96 9.51 -11.18
N GLU A 109 10.10 9.71 -12.19
CA GLU A 109 10.10 10.89 -13.04
C GLU A 109 9.14 11.96 -12.50
N THR A 110 7.94 11.54 -12.09
CA THR A 110 6.90 12.46 -11.60
C THR A 110 6.92 12.66 -10.09
N HIS A 111 7.62 11.79 -9.36
CA HIS A 111 7.65 11.75 -7.89
C HIS A 111 6.24 11.65 -7.26
N THR A 112 5.34 10.94 -7.94
CA THR A 112 3.99 10.68 -7.48
C THR A 112 3.73 9.19 -7.33
N ALA A 113 2.81 8.83 -6.44
CA ALA A 113 2.40 7.44 -6.28
C ALA A 113 1.64 6.95 -7.52
N ALA A 114 2.10 5.86 -8.11
CA ALA A 114 1.49 5.21 -9.28
C ALA A 114 1.27 3.71 -9.04
N LYS A 115 0.37 3.12 -9.82
CA LYS A 115 -0.02 1.70 -9.77
C LYS A 115 -0.75 1.27 -11.03
N CYS A 116 -1.19 0.01 -11.11
CA CYS A 116 -2.19 -0.39 -12.10
C CYS A 116 -3.47 0.45 -11.94
N ASN A 117 -3.93 1.06 -13.03
CA ASN A 117 -5.19 1.81 -13.14
C ASN A 117 -6.26 1.03 -13.93
N TYR A 118 -6.10 -0.29 -14.07
CA TYR A 118 -6.99 -1.14 -14.86
C TYR A 118 -7.05 -0.74 -16.36
N CYS A 119 -6.07 0.04 -16.86
CA CYS A 119 -6.17 0.68 -18.19
C CYS A 119 -7.50 1.44 -18.36
N ALA A 120 -7.89 2.23 -17.34
CA ALA A 120 -9.16 2.96 -17.34
C ALA A 120 -9.42 3.72 -18.65
N HIS A 121 -8.39 4.33 -19.24
CA HIS A 121 -8.47 5.04 -20.52
C HIS A 121 -8.88 4.16 -21.72
N ARG A 122 -8.58 2.86 -21.68
CA ARG A 122 -9.01 1.88 -22.69
C ARG A 122 -10.42 1.37 -22.41
N VAL A 123 -10.70 1.06 -21.15
CA VAL A 123 -12.03 0.56 -20.73
C VAL A 123 -13.11 1.61 -20.99
N ASP A 124 -12.80 2.89 -20.81
CA ASP A 124 -13.70 4.01 -21.07
C ASP A 124 -14.14 4.11 -22.55
N ILE A 125 -13.36 3.55 -23.48
CA ILE A 125 -13.67 3.47 -24.91
C ILE A 125 -14.05 2.05 -25.37
N GLY A 126 -14.36 1.15 -24.43
CA GLY A 126 -14.82 -0.21 -24.72
C GLY A 126 -13.71 -1.19 -25.13
N LEU A 127 -12.43 -0.84 -24.92
CA LEU A 127 -11.30 -1.72 -25.18
C LEU A 127 -10.88 -2.47 -23.91
N GLU A 128 -10.33 -3.67 -24.09
CA GLU A 128 -9.74 -4.44 -22.99
C GLU A 128 -8.41 -3.83 -22.51
N PRO A 129 -8.04 -4.06 -21.23
CA PRO A 129 -6.72 -3.70 -20.74
C PRO A 129 -5.58 -4.29 -21.59
N ALA A 130 -4.50 -3.54 -21.80
CA ALA A 130 -3.38 -3.96 -22.65
C ALA A 130 -2.80 -5.33 -22.26
N CYS A 131 -2.71 -5.61 -20.96
CA CYS A 131 -2.23 -6.88 -20.43
C CYS A 131 -3.14 -8.10 -20.69
N VAL A 132 -4.44 -7.87 -20.93
CA VAL A 132 -5.42 -8.90 -21.31
C VAL A 132 -5.26 -9.18 -22.80
N ASN A 133 -5.29 -8.12 -23.61
CA ASN A 133 -5.23 -8.18 -25.07
C ASN A 133 -3.95 -8.86 -25.60
N VAL A 134 -2.81 -8.68 -24.92
CA VAL A 134 -1.51 -9.23 -25.34
C VAL A 134 -1.25 -10.67 -24.87
N CYS A 135 -2.11 -11.25 -24.03
CA CYS A 135 -1.83 -12.54 -23.41
C CYS A 135 -2.02 -13.69 -24.41
N PRO A 136 -0.95 -14.38 -24.86
CA PRO A 136 -1.09 -15.40 -25.91
C PRO A 136 -1.95 -16.59 -25.47
N GLU A 137 -1.85 -16.95 -24.19
CA GLU A 137 -2.55 -18.08 -23.58
C GLU A 137 -3.94 -17.72 -23.03
N HIS A 138 -4.37 -16.45 -23.15
CA HIS A 138 -5.61 -15.95 -22.55
C HIS A 138 -5.71 -16.29 -21.05
N ALA A 139 -4.57 -16.21 -20.35
CA ALA A 139 -4.47 -16.50 -18.91
C ALA A 139 -4.92 -15.32 -18.03
N ILE A 140 -5.12 -14.14 -18.61
CA ILE A 140 -5.52 -12.92 -17.89
C ILE A 140 -6.89 -12.52 -18.41
N ILE A 141 -7.92 -12.64 -17.57
CA ILE A 141 -9.31 -12.36 -17.92
C ILE A 141 -9.76 -11.11 -17.17
N SER A 142 -10.43 -10.20 -17.87
CA SER A 142 -10.95 -8.94 -17.35
C SER A 142 -12.44 -8.85 -17.66
N GLY A 143 -13.24 -8.29 -16.76
CA GLY A 143 -14.66 -8.11 -17.03
C GLY A 143 -15.46 -7.55 -15.88
N ASN A 144 -16.75 -7.35 -16.14
CA ASN A 144 -17.71 -6.89 -15.16
C ASN A 144 -18.25 -8.07 -14.34
N LEU A 145 -17.84 -8.12 -13.06
CA LEU A 145 -18.23 -9.14 -12.08
C LEU A 145 -19.75 -9.23 -11.86
N ASP A 146 -20.48 -8.12 -12.05
CA ASP A 146 -21.93 -8.09 -11.85
C ASP A 146 -22.70 -8.65 -13.06
N ASN A 147 -22.04 -8.83 -14.22
CA ASN A 147 -22.69 -9.34 -15.43
C ASN A 147 -22.51 -10.87 -15.53
N PRO A 148 -23.57 -11.69 -15.34
CA PRO A 148 -23.46 -13.15 -15.39
C PRO A 148 -23.09 -13.69 -16.78
N LEU A 149 -23.26 -12.89 -17.84
CA LEU A 149 -22.84 -13.25 -19.19
C LEU A 149 -21.35 -13.01 -19.45
N SER A 150 -20.65 -12.28 -18.56
CA SER A 150 -19.22 -12.03 -18.70
C SER A 150 -18.40 -13.30 -18.42
N GLU A 151 -17.30 -13.46 -19.13
CA GLU A 151 -16.40 -14.61 -18.96
C GLU A 151 -15.91 -14.72 -17.51
N ILE A 152 -15.55 -13.59 -16.89
CA ILE A 152 -15.09 -13.54 -15.50
C ILE A 152 -16.16 -14.08 -14.52
N SER A 153 -17.43 -13.68 -14.68
CA SER A 153 -18.50 -14.15 -13.80
C SER A 153 -18.81 -15.64 -14.02
N GLN A 154 -18.73 -16.12 -15.26
CA GLN A 154 -18.91 -17.54 -15.56
C GLN A 154 -17.78 -18.41 -14.97
N LEU A 155 -16.53 -17.94 -15.04
CA LEU A 155 -15.39 -18.62 -14.43
C LEU A 155 -15.50 -18.63 -12.90
N LEU A 156 -15.86 -17.51 -12.27
CA LEU A 156 -16.07 -17.44 -10.82
C LEU A 156 -17.20 -18.38 -10.33
N ALA A 157 -18.19 -18.66 -11.18
CA ALA A 157 -19.27 -19.58 -10.84
C ALA A 157 -18.88 -21.07 -10.98
N ARG A 158 -17.87 -21.38 -11.80
CA ARG A 158 -17.51 -22.77 -12.17
C ARG A 158 -16.22 -23.26 -11.51
N GLU A 159 -15.28 -22.36 -11.26
CA GLU A 159 -13.93 -22.68 -10.85
C GLU A 159 -13.70 -22.31 -9.38
N GLN A 160 -12.83 -23.07 -8.70
CA GLN A 160 -12.33 -22.67 -7.39
C GLN A 160 -11.24 -21.61 -7.57
N VAL A 161 -11.42 -20.46 -6.90
CA VAL A 161 -10.48 -19.34 -6.97
C VAL A 161 -9.91 -18.98 -5.62
N THR A 162 -8.67 -18.50 -5.62
CA THR A 162 -8.00 -17.94 -4.46
C THR A 162 -7.73 -16.45 -4.66
N ALA A 163 -7.49 -15.74 -3.57
CA ALA A 163 -7.12 -14.32 -3.57
C ALA A 163 -5.98 -14.05 -2.60
N ARG A 164 -5.21 -12.99 -2.83
CA ARG A 164 -4.05 -12.65 -1.99
C ARG A 164 -4.48 -11.99 -0.69
N LYS A 165 -3.84 -12.38 0.41
CA LYS A 165 -3.95 -11.79 1.76
C LYS A 165 -5.41 -11.52 2.18
N VAL A 166 -6.26 -12.55 2.08
CA VAL A 166 -7.69 -12.45 2.42
C VAL A 166 -7.91 -12.07 3.88
N GLU A 167 -6.98 -12.44 4.76
CA GLU A 167 -6.95 -12.07 6.18
C GLU A 167 -6.84 -10.55 6.43
N LYS A 168 -6.48 -9.76 5.41
CA LYS A 168 -6.47 -8.29 5.49
C LYS A 168 -7.85 -7.66 5.23
N GLY A 169 -8.88 -8.43 4.87
CA GLY A 169 -10.26 -7.95 4.75
C GLY A 169 -10.50 -6.87 3.66
N THR A 170 -9.57 -6.70 2.71
CA THR A 170 -9.69 -5.67 1.65
C THR A 170 -10.73 -6.02 0.59
N ARG A 171 -11.18 -7.28 0.55
CA ARG A 171 -12.02 -7.86 -0.52
C ARG A 171 -11.43 -7.61 -1.92
N PRO A 172 -10.34 -8.32 -2.26
CA PRO A 172 -9.70 -8.24 -3.58
C PRO A 172 -10.66 -8.55 -4.73
N LYS A 173 -10.48 -7.87 -5.86
CA LYS A 173 -11.16 -8.18 -7.13
C LYS A 173 -10.19 -8.74 -8.17
N LEU A 174 -9.13 -9.39 -7.69
CA LEU A 174 -8.15 -10.13 -8.47
C LEU A 174 -8.11 -11.55 -7.92
N PHE A 175 -8.58 -12.49 -8.72
CA PHE A 175 -8.75 -13.89 -8.37
C PHE A 175 -7.78 -14.76 -9.16
N TYR A 176 -7.40 -15.90 -8.61
CA TYR A 176 -6.46 -16.84 -9.21
C TYR A 176 -7.10 -18.23 -9.27
N ILE A 177 -7.18 -18.82 -10.46
CA ILE A 177 -7.53 -20.24 -10.64
C ILE A 177 -6.24 -21.05 -10.47
N GLU A 178 -6.25 -22.04 -9.58
CA GLU A 178 -5.06 -22.83 -9.21
C GLU A 178 -3.85 -21.96 -8.78
N GLY A 179 -4.13 -20.85 -8.10
CA GLY A 179 -3.10 -19.98 -7.54
C GLY A 179 -2.33 -20.66 -6.42
N ASP A 180 -1.06 -20.97 -6.67
CA ASP A 180 -0.20 -21.64 -5.69
C ASP A 180 0.06 -20.76 -4.45
N GLU A 181 -0.03 -21.38 -3.26
CA GLU A 181 0.08 -20.67 -1.98
C GLU A 181 1.41 -19.93 -1.81
N ALA A 182 2.52 -20.52 -2.26
CA ALA A 182 3.83 -19.90 -2.18
C ALA A 182 3.91 -18.64 -3.07
N SER A 183 3.15 -18.60 -4.17
CA SER A 183 3.06 -17.43 -5.05
C SER A 183 2.25 -16.31 -4.41
N LEU A 184 1.15 -16.66 -3.74
CA LEU A 184 0.20 -15.70 -3.23
C LEU A 184 0.60 -15.14 -1.85
N LYS A 185 1.32 -15.92 -1.02
CA LYS A 185 1.85 -15.53 0.28
C LYS A 185 3.32 -15.09 0.16
N PRO A 186 3.65 -13.80 0.33
CA PRO A 186 5.02 -13.31 0.14
C PRO A 186 6.07 -13.92 1.07
N ILE A 187 5.69 -14.36 2.27
CA ILE A 187 6.60 -14.87 3.31
C ILE A 187 6.77 -16.39 3.23
N ALA A 188 6.00 -17.06 2.35
CA ALA A 188 6.02 -18.53 2.25
C ALA A 188 7.25 -19.08 1.50
N THR A 189 8.16 -18.23 1.02
CA THR A 189 9.36 -18.63 0.27
C THR A 189 10.46 -17.62 0.54
N GLU A 190 11.69 -18.09 0.73
CA GLU A 190 12.87 -17.23 0.80
C GLU A 190 13.07 -16.50 -0.54
N ALA A 191 13.40 -15.22 -0.47
CA ALA A 191 13.71 -14.44 -1.66
C ALA A 191 15.13 -14.80 -2.13
N ALA A 192 15.24 -15.49 -3.26
CA ALA A 192 16.51 -15.57 -3.98
C ALA A 192 16.97 -14.14 -4.38
N SER A 193 18.29 -13.93 -4.47
CA SER A 193 18.89 -12.63 -4.78
C SER A 193 18.35 -11.99 -6.08
N GLU A 194 18.47 -10.66 -6.15
CA GLU A 194 17.93 -9.76 -7.17
C GLU A 194 17.61 -10.39 -8.53
N TYR A 195 16.31 -10.44 -8.84
CA TYR A 195 15.83 -10.78 -10.18
C TYR A 195 15.54 -9.50 -10.97
N MET A 196 16.03 -9.45 -12.21
CA MET A 196 15.93 -8.31 -13.15
C MET A 196 14.52 -7.72 -13.29
N TRP A 197 13.48 -8.53 -13.08
CA TRP A 197 12.08 -8.13 -13.27
C TRP A 197 11.30 -7.89 -11.97
N SER A 198 11.90 -8.11 -10.79
CA SER A 198 11.21 -7.96 -9.50
C SER A 198 12.01 -7.27 -8.40
N SER A 199 13.10 -6.56 -8.73
CA SER A 199 13.92 -5.82 -7.77
C SER A 199 13.26 -4.48 -7.37
N GLN A 200 12.45 -4.49 -6.32
CA GLN A 200 12.14 -3.28 -5.51
C GLN A 200 12.75 -3.39 -4.11
N SER A 201 13.85 -4.15 -3.96
CA SER A 201 14.48 -4.48 -2.68
C SER A 201 15.16 -3.29 -1.99
N THR A 202 15.40 -2.19 -2.69
CA THR A 202 16.23 -1.07 -2.22
C THR A 202 15.45 0.17 -1.80
N GLY A 203 14.11 0.10 -1.66
CA GLY A 203 13.28 1.25 -1.28
C GLY A 203 12.64 1.97 -2.47
N VAL A 204 11.99 3.10 -2.23
CA VAL A 204 11.12 3.77 -3.22
C VAL A 204 11.32 5.27 -3.28
N GLY A 205 11.25 5.83 -4.49
CA GLY A 205 11.42 7.27 -4.74
C GLY A 205 12.79 7.79 -4.30
N HIS A 206 12.84 9.02 -3.78
CA HIS A 206 14.09 9.61 -3.31
C HIS A 206 14.71 8.82 -2.15
N PHE A 207 14.03 7.89 -1.46
CA PHE A 207 14.66 7.12 -0.39
C PHE A 207 15.43 5.88 -0.87
N ALA A 208 15.31 5.52 -2.15
CA ALA A 208 16.01 4.37 -2.72
C ALA A 208 17.54 4.50 -2.58
N HIS A 209 18.10 5.69 -2.85
CA HIS A 209 19.55 5.91 -2.76
C HIS A 209 20.10 5.76 -1.32
N PHE A 210 19.30 6.04 -0.28
CA PHE A 210 19.74 5.84 1.10
C PHE A 210 19.83 4.36 1.45
N ALA A 211 18.87 3.55 1.01
CA ALA A 211 18.92 2.11 1.21
C ALA A 211 20.01 1.46 0.34
N GLU A 212 20.23 1.94 -0.89
CA GLU A 212 21.39 1.54 -1.71
C GLU A 212 22.72 1.89 -1.05
N ALA A 213 22.86 3.09 -0.48
CA ALA A 213 24.06 3.50 0.23
C ALA A 213 24.32 2.67 1.49
N ARG A 214 23.28 2.24 2.22
CA ARG A 214 23.43 1.36 3.39
C ARG A 214 23.78 -0.07 3.01
N ILE A 215 23.20 -0.58 1.93
CA ILE A 215 23.59 -1.88 1.34
C ILE A 215 25.05 -1.83 0.88
N ALA A 216 25.46 -0.76 0.19
CA ALA A 216 26.84 -0.56 -0.26
C ALA A 216 27.85 -0.49 0.90
N LYS A 217 27.41 0.00 2.07
CA LYS A 217 28.20 0.03 3.32
C LYS A 217 28.16 -1.28 4.11
N GLY A 218 27.40 -2.29 3.67
CA GLY A 218 27.22 -3.55 4.40
C GLY A 218 26.39 -3.42 5.67
N GLU A 219 25.71 -2.29 5.89
CA GLU A 219 24.91 -2.00 7.10
C GLU A 219 23.48 -2.57 7.01
N TRP A 220 23.10 -3.14 5.86
CA TRP A 220 21.75 -3.61 5.58
C TRP A 220 21.78 -4.95 4.84
N VAL A 221 21.24 -5.99 5.47
CA VAL A 221 20.95 -7.27 4.79
C VAL A 221 19.64 -7.09 4.02
N LYS A 222 19.67 -7.34 2.70
CA LYS A 222 18.51 -7.27 1.82
C LYS A 222 17.38 -8.12 2.41
N GLY A 223 16.31 -7.46 2.89
CA GLY A 223 15.04 -8.11 3.23
C GLY A 223 15.15 -9.31 4.18
N GLY A 224 15.73 -9.13 5.36
CA GLY A 224 15.58 -10.06 6.47
C GLY A 224 14.82 -9.37 7.59
N ALA A 225 13.57 -9.74 7.82
CA ALA A 225 13.05 -9.64 9.18
C ALA A 225 14.05 -10.40 10.06
N GLU A 226 14.59 -9.77 11.10
CA GLU A 226 15.33 -10.49 12.13
C GLU A 226 14.48 -11.69 12.55
N GLU A 227 15.02 -12.88 12.32
CA GLU A 227 14.50 -14.14 12.83
C GLU A 227 14.46 -14.06 14.36
N LYS A 228 13.31 -13.72 14.92
CA LYS A 228 12.91 -14.27 16.20
C LYS A 228 11.90 -15.35 15.93
N GLY A 229 12.41 -16.59 15.94
CA GLY A 229 11.66 -17.82 15.79
C GLY A 229 10.34 -17.75 16.55
N ARG A 230 9.24 -17.75 15.79
CA ARG A 230 7.97 -18.25 16.28
C ARG A 230 7.84 -19.64 15.69
N ASN A 231 7.99 -20.63 16.57
CA ASN A 231 7.75 -22.04 16.29
C ASN A 231 6.47 -22.19 15.45
N GLY A 232 6.61 -23.00 14.40
CA GLY A 232 5.55 -23.36 13.47
C GLY A 232 4.56 -24.35 14.06
N ASP A 233 3.97 -24.01 15.19
CA ASP A 233 2.84 -24.73 15.77
C ASP A 233 1.68 -23.73 15.86
N ASP A 234 0.52 -24.13 15.32
CA ASP A 234 -0.75 -23.39 15.15
C ASP A 234 -1.00 -22.85 13.73
N VAL A 235 -0.84 -23.70 12.72
CA VAL A 235 -1.65 -23.60 11.50
C VAL A 235 -2.71 -24.68 11.55
N GLU A 236 -3.91 -24.34 12.01
CA GLU A 236 -5.10 -25.16 11.74
C GLU A 236 -5.35 -25.16 10.23
N VAL A 237 -4.71 -26.11 9.53
CA VAL A 237 -5.12 -26.51 8.19
C VAL A 237 -6.43 -27.25 8.34
N PHE A 238 -7.54 -26.57 8.03
CA PHE A 238 -8.84 -27.22 8.01
C PHE A 238 -8.92 -28.15 6.79
N VAL A 239 -8.52 -29.41 6.99
CA VAL A 239 -8.84 -30.51 6.07
C VAL A 239 -10.32 -30.84 6.32
N PRO A 240 -11.23 -30.70 5.34
CA PRO A 240 -12.63 -31.00 5.58
C PRO A 240 -12.79 -32.52 5.72
N SER A 241 -13.01 -33.00 6.93
CA SER A 241 -13.82 -34.21 7.11
C SER A 241 -15.28 -33.80 6.92
N SER A 242 -16.02 -34.65 6.22
CA SER A 242 -17.43 -34.47 5.88
C SER A 242 -18.28 -34.12 7.11
N GLY A 243 -18.66 -32.85 7.25
CA GLY A 243 -19.54 -32.43 8.35
C GLY A 243 -19.78 -30.94 8.41
N ASP A 244 -20.98 -30.54 7.97
CA ASP A 244 -21.65 -29.27 8.27
C ASP A 244 -21.22 -28.02 7.49
N GLN A 245 -21.78 -27.90 6.27
CA GLN A 245 -21.61 -26.74 5.39
C GLN A 245 -22.14 -25.43 6.00
N ASN A 246 -23.05 -25.47 7.00
CA ASN A 246 -23.65 -24.26 7.58
C ASN A 246 -22.67 -23.44 8.44
N LYS A 247 -21.75 -24.09 9.16
CA LYS A 247 -20.68 -23.39 9.89
C LYS A 247 -19.65 -22.76 8.96
N LEU A 248 -19.42 -23.37 7.79
CA LEU A 248 -18.54 -22.84 6.76
C LEU A 248 -19.10 -21.55 6.16
N HIS A 249 -20.41 -21.51 5.87
CA HIS A 249 -21.10 -20.31 5.41
C HIS A 249 -21.04 -19.20 6.47
N ALA A 250 -21.28 -19.50 7.75
CA ALA A 250 -21.20 -18.50 8.82
C ALA A 250 -19.80 -17.86 8.96
N LYS A 251 -18.73 -18.67 8.96
CA LYS A 251 -17.34 -18.15 9.01
C LYS A 251 -16.94 -17.41 7.73
N ALA A 252 -17.38 -17.88 6.55
CA ALA A 252 -17.17 -17.17 5.30
C ALA A 252 -17.91 -15.81 5.30
N HIS A 253 -19.12 -15.76 5.84
CA HIS A 253 -19.87 -14.52 6.03
C HIS A 253 -19.17 -13.54 6.98
N ASP A 254 -18.53 -14.02 8.05
CA ASP A 254 -17.76 -13.18 8.98
C ASP A 254 -16.48 -12.63 8.33
N VAL A 255 -15.74 -13.43 7.56
CA VAL A 255 -14.55 -12.97 6.81
C VAL A 255 -14.91 -11.95 5.71
N ILE A 256 -16.09 -12.09 5.09
CA ILE A 256 -16.61 -11.13 4.08
C ILE A 256 -17.08 -9.82 4.75
N ARG A 257 -17.51 -9.87 6.02
CA ARG A 257 -18.02 -8.72 6.79
C ARG A 257 -16.98 -8.02 7.66
N GLU A 258 -15.82 -8.63 7.91
CA GLU A 258 -14.75 -8.00 8.68
C GLU A 258 -14.22 -6.77 7.92
N LYS A 259 -14.17 -5.61 8.59
CA LYS A 259 -13.58 -4.38 8.01
C LYS A 259 -12.13 -4.64 7.64
N ALA A 260 -11.64 -4.06 6.54
CA ALA A 260 -10.25 -4.25 6.13
C ALA A 260 -9.28 -3.94 7.30
N ARG A 261 -8.45 -4.93 7.65
CA ARG A 261 -7.43 -4.81 8.68
C ARG A 261 -6.31 -3.90 8.16
N ARG A 262 -6.25 -2.71 8.74
CA ARG A 262 -5.26 -1.68 8.43
C ARG A 262 -4.06 -1.89 9.33
N VAL A 263 -3.14 -2.73 8.89
CA VAL A 263 -1.90 -2.97 9.63
C VAL A 263 -0.75 -2.45 8.80
N TYR A 264 0.08 -1.60 9.43
CA TYR A 264 1.19 -0.86 8.81
C TYR A 264 2.51 -1.64 8.86
N ASP A 265 2.43 -2.96 8.98
CA ASP A 265 3.51 -3.89 9.28
C ASP A 265 3.74 -4.89 8.13
N ALA A 266 3.53 -4.46 6.89
CA ALA A 266 3.75 -5.33 5.74
C ALA A 266 5.27 -5.53 5.53
N PRO A 267 5.82 -6.73 5.75
CA PRO A 267 7.27 -6.94 5.91
C PRO A 267 8.11 -6.73 4.64
N GLY A 268 7.49 -6.50 3.47
CA GLY A 268 8.16 -6.39 2.18
C GLY A 268 8.48 -4.96 1.71
N LYS A 269 8.18 -3.92 2.49
CA LYS A 269 8.07 -2.55 1.95
C LYS A 269 9.33 -1.69 1.95
N GLY A 270 10.47 -2.23 2.34
CA GLY A 270 11.72 -1.46 2.46
C GLY A 270 11.56 -0.21 3.34
N VAL A 271 12.48 0.74 3.19
CA VAL A 271 12.42 2.03 3.90
C VAL A 271 11.59 3.02 3.09
N LEU A 272 10.43 3.43 3.61
CA LEU A 272 9.56 4.43 2.96
C LEU A 272 9.82 5.86 3.41
N TRP A 273 10.39 6.05 4.60
CA TRP A 273 10.67 7.35 5.17
C TRP A 273 12.03 7.37 5.86
N GLY A 274 12.67 8.53 5.83
CA GLY A 274 13.99 8.76 6.43
C GLY A 274 13.94 9.22 7.89
N TRP A 275 15.02 9.89 8.29
CA TRP A 275 15.21 10.44 9.63
C TRP A 275 14.24 11.58 9.95
N GLU A 276 13.70 12.22 8.90
CA GLU A 276 12.76 13.33 8.96
C GLU A 276 11.57 12.98 9.86
N VAL A 277 11.06 11.75 9.77
CA VAL A 277 9.91 11.26 10.57
C VAL A 277 10.20 11.28 12.05
N SER A 278 11.32 10.70 12.46
CA SER A 278 11.72 10.69 13.85
C SER A 278 11.90 12.11 14.38
N THR A 279 12.49 13.01 13.57
CA THR A 279 12.72 14.40 13.97
C THR A 279 11.43 15.21 14.07
N TYR A 280 10.49 15.08 13.14
CA TYR A 280 9.22 15.81 13.24
C TYR A 280 8.32 15.27 14.36
N VAL A 281 8.42 13.97 14.71
CA VAL A 281 7.72 13.42 15.89
C VAL A 281 8.29 14.01 17.17
N TRP A 282 9.62 14.11 17.28
CA TRP A 282 10.30 14.68 18.43
C TRP A 282 10.04 16.18 18.59
N THR A 283 10.16 16.96 17.51
CA THR A 283 9.88 18.40 17.53
C THR A 283 8.41 18.69 17.85
N LYS A 284 7.47 17.89 17.33
CA LYS A 284 6.06 17.96 17.70
C LYS A 284 5.83 17.69 19.19
N ALA A 285 6.54 16.72 19.77
CA ALA A 285 6.45 16.40 21.19
C ALA A 285 6.94 17.56 22.05
N ILE A 286 8.06 18.19 21.69
CA ILE A 286 8.57 19.39 22.37
C ILE A 286 7.56 20.54 22.27
N ALA A 287 7.02 20.79 21.08
CA ALA A 287 6.05 21.86 20.85
C ALA A 287 4.79 21.71 21.73
N THR A 288 4.34 20.48 21.94
CA THR A 288 3.16 20.19 22.78
C THR A 288 3.53 20.20 24.27
N GLY A 289 4.68 19.62 24.63
CA GLY A 289 5.14 19.48 26.01
C GLY A 289 5.49 20.81 26.66
N ALA A 290 6.12 21.73 25.92
CA ALA A 290 6.48 23.05 26.42
C ALA A 290 5.27 23.86 26.91
N PHE A 291 4.17 23.84 26.15
CA PHE A 291 2.90 24.43 26.55
C PHE A 291 2.24 23.66 27.69
N LEU A 292 2.14 22.33 27.55
CA LEU A 292 1.41 21.49 28.50
C LEU A 292 2.00 21.55 29.91
N VAL A 293 3.33 21.58 30.05
CA VAL A 293 4.01 21.68 31.35
C VAL A 293 3.67 23.01 32.04
N ALA A 294 3.74 24.13 31.31
CA ALA A 294 3.39 25.44 31.86
C ALA A 294 1.89 25.53 32.22
N PHE A 295 1.03 24.96 31.37
CA PHE A 295 -0.41 24.90 31.61
C PHE A 295 -0.78 24.08 32.85
N ILE A 296 -0.19 22.89 33.03
CA ILE A 296 -0.42 22.05 34.21
C ILE A 296 0.12 22.73 35.47
N ALA A 297 1.29 23.37 35.42
CA ALA A 297 1.84 24.10 36.55
C ALA A 297 0.91 25.24 37.01
N PHE A 298 0.33 25.97 36.04
CA PHE A 298 -0.63 27.05 36.30
C PHE A 298 -1.95 26.55 36.87
N VAL A 299 -2.60 25.57 36.24
CA VAL A 299 -3.92 25.07 36.66
C VAL A 299 -3.83 24.25 37.95
N GLY A 300 -2.77 23.45 38.10
CA GLY A 300 -2.57 22.59 39.26
C GLY A 300 -1.97 23.31 40.48
N ASN A 301 -1.63 24.59 40.36
CA ASN A 301 -0.97 25.39 41.39
C ASN A 301 0.31 24.71 41.96
N PHE A 302 1.03 23.96 41.10
CA PHE A 302 2.22 23.21 41.49
C PHE A 302 3.47 24.09 41.56
N ALA A 303 3.48 25.21 40.82
CA ALA A 303 4.55 26.19 40.81
C ALA A 303 4.02 27.57 40.38
N GLU A 304 4.67 28.64 40.84
CA GLU A 304 4.35 29.99 40.38
C GLU A 304 4.80 30.17 38.93
N VAL A 305 3.83 30.36 38.03
CA VAL A 305 4.09 30.57 36.61
C VAL A 305 4.26 32.07 36.36
N THR A 306 5.52 32.52 36.29
CA THR A 306 5.83 33.92 36.00
C THR A 306 5.52 34.29 34.54
N PRO A 307 5.27 35.58 34.22
CA PRO A 307 5.06 36.02 32.84
C PRO A 307 6.21 35.62 31.89
N ALA A 308 7.45 35.68 32.38
CA ALA A 308 8.62 35.27 31.59
C ALA A 308 8.58 33.77 31.22
N MET A 309 8.12 32.90 32.14
CA MET A 309 7.96 31.47 31.87
C MET A 309 6.83 31.19 30.86
N GLN A 310 5.76 31.98 30.87
CA GLN A 310 4.68 31.87 29.88
C GLN A 310 5.17 32.23 28.49
N TRP A 311 5.84 33.38 28.35
CA TRP A 311 6.43 33.80 27.08
C TRP A 311 7.46 32.80 26.54
N LEU A 312 8.30 32.24 27.41
CA LEU A 312 9.25 31.20 27.03
C LEU A 312 8.54 29.93 26.55
N SER A 313 7.50 29.49 27.27
CA SER A 313 6.70 28.32 26.92
C SER A 313 6.03 28.48 25.56
N TRP A 314 5.38 29.61 25.30
CA TRP A 314 4.72 29.90 24.03
C TRP A 314 5.72 30.05 22.88
N GLY A 315 6.81 30.78 23.12
CA GLY A 315 7.89 30.96 22.14
C GLY A 315 8.53 29.63 21.73
N LEU A 316 8.83 28.76 22.69
CA LEU A 316 9.36 27.43 22.43
C LEU A 316 8.35 26.56 21.68
N SER A 317 7.08 26.62 22.07
CA SER A 317 6.00 25.86 21.42
C SER A 317 5.83 26.26 19.96
N LEU A 318 5.79 27.56 19.65
CA LEU A 318 5.68 28.08 18.29
C LEU A 318 6.92 27.78 17.44
N LEU A 319 8.12 27.90 18.01
CA LEU A 319 9.38 27.59 17.32
C LEU A 319 9.43 26.12 16.88
N PHE A 320 9.13 25.20 17.81
CA PHE A 320 9.15 23.77 17.51
C PHE A 320 7.98 23.33 16.63
N LEU A 321 6.83 24.01 16.71
CA LEU A 321 5.72 23.79 15.79
C LEU A 321 6.05 24.24 14.36
N LEU A 322 6.73 25.38 14.21
CA LEU A 322 7.25 25.84 12.92
C LEU A 322 8.28 24.84 12.37
N ALA A 323 9.23 24.39 13.18
CA ALA A 323 10.20 23.38 12.81
C ALA A 323 9.52 22.07 12.36
N THR A 324 8.51 21.61 13.10
CA THR A 324 7.69 20.45 12.74
C THR A 324 7.04 20.64 11.36
N THR A 325 6.46 21.82 11.11
CA THR A 325 5.77 22.12 9.85
C THR A 325 6.75 22.11 8.67
N VAL A 326 7.92 22.72 8.82
CA VAL A 326 8.97 22.72 7.79
C VAL A 326 9.44 21.30 7.48
N LEU A 327 9.67 20.49 8.51
CA LEU A 327 10.09 19.09 8.33
C LEU A 327 9.01 18.24 7.66
N LEU A 328 7.74 18.42 8.02
CA LEU A 328 6.62 17.73 7.38
C LEU A 328 6.51 18.07 5.89
N VAL A 329 6.68 19.34 5.51
CA VAL A 329 6.65 19.76 4.10
C VAL A 329 7.87 19.22 3.35
N LYS A 330 9.05 19.20 3.99
CA LYS A 330 10.29 18.68 3.40
C LYS A 330 10.25 17.16 3.14
N ASP A 331 9.54 16.40 3.98
CA ASP A 331 9.39 14.94 3.81
C ASP A 331 8.55 14.54 2.57
N LEU A 332 7.79 15.49 1.99
CA LEU A 332 6.97 15.24 0.81
C LEU A 332 7.78 15.29 -0.48
N ASP A 333 7.67 14.25 -1.33
CA ASP A 333 8.29 14.26 -2.66
C ASP A 333 7.67 15.31 -3.62
N GLN A 334 6.52 15.90 -3.26
CA GLN A 334 5.88 17.01 -3.98
C GLN A 334 5.52 18.14 -3.00
N ALA A 335 6.53 18.72 -2.35
CA ALA A 335 6.38 19.76 -1.33
C ALA A 335 5.52 20.96 -1.78
N GLN A 336 5.63 21.41 -3.03
CA GLN A 336 4.81 22.50 -3.61
C GLN A 336 3.29 22.25 -3.56
N ARG A 337 2.87 21.00 -3.40
CA ARG A 337 1.45 20.59 -3.32
C ARG A 337 0.95 20.41 -1.89
N PHE A 338 1.76 20.71 -0.87
CA PHE A 338 1.40 20.50 0.54
C PHE A 338 0.06 21.15 0.91
N ILE A 339 -0.24 22.30 0.32
CA ILE A 339 -1.46 23.07 0.58
C ILE A 339 -2.74 22.31 0.24
N TYR A 340 -2.66 21.28 -0.62
CA TYR A 340 -3.80 20.41 -0.92
C TYR A 340 -4.28 19.60 0.28
N VAL A 341 -3.44 19.38 1.29
CA VAL A 341 -3.87 18.75 2.56
C VAL A 341 -4.95 19.59 3.23
N LEU A 342 -4.86 20.93 3.11
CA LEU A 342 -5.84 21.85 3.67
C LEU A 342 -6.97 22.14 2.69
N LEU A 343 -6.66 22.37 1.41
CA LEU A 343 -7.66 22.81 0.41
C LEU A 343 -8.50 21.67 -0.19
N ARG A 344 -8.00 20.43 -0.19
CA ARG A 344 -8.70 19.25 -0.73
C ARG A 344 -8.58 18.06 0.24
N PRO A 345 -9.09 18.20 1.48
CA PRO A 345 -8.87 17.23 2.53
C PRO A 345 -9.66 15.95 2.30
N GLN A 346 -9.00 14.82 2.49
CA GLN A 346 -9.69 13.56 2.72
C GLN A 346 -9.86 13.30 4.22
N TRP A 347 -11.04 13.62 4.75
CA TRP A 347 -11.32 13.59 6.19
C TRP A 347 -11.16 12.24 6.89
N LYS A 348 -11.18 11.13 6.14
CA LYS A 348 -10.90 9.80 6.68
C LYS A 348 -9.41 9.58 6.99
N SER A 349 -8.51 10.31 6.33
CA SER A 349 -7.06 10.17 6.52
C SER A 349 -6.64 10.77 7.87
N TRP A 350 -5.84 10.03 8.65
CA TRP A 350 -5.24 10.57 9.87
C TRP A 350 -4.35 11.78 9.61
N LEU A 351 -3.80 11.90 8.38
CA LEU A 351 -2.76 12.88 8.09
C LEU A 351 -3.39 14.24 7.92
N VAL A 352 -4.57 14.27 7.31
CA VAL A 352 -5.44 15.44 7.28
C VAL A 352 -5.84 15.85 8.69
N LYS A 353 -6.35 14.91 9.50
CA LYS A 353 -6.73 15.20 10.89
C LYS A 353 -5.56 15.79 11.69
N GLY A 354 -4.36 15.20 11.53
CA GLY A 354 -3.13 15.69 12.16
C GLY A 354 -2.72 17.09 11.67
N GLY A 355 -2.79 17.35 10.36
CA GLY A 355 -2.48 18.66 9.79
C GLY A 355 -3.41 19.76 10.27
N TYR A 356 -4.72 19.48 10.33
CA TYR A 356 -5.70 20.41 10.90
C TYR A 356 -5.50 20.62 12.40
N ALA A 357 -5.20 19.56 13.17
CA ALA A 357 -4.90 19.67 14.59
C ALA A 357 -3.68 20.56 14.86
N LEU A 358 -2.59 20.41 14.08
CA LEU A 358 -1.41 21.26 14.18
C LEU A 358 -1.72 22.72 13.81
N THR A 359 -2.54 22.94 12.78
CA THR A 359 -2.95 24.28 12.34
C THR A 359 -3.78 24.98 13.42
N ILE A 360 -4.75 24.28 14.02
CA ILE A 360 -5.58 24.81 15.11
C ILE A 360 -4.73 25.06 16.35
N TYR A 361 -3.85 24.14 16.72
CA TYR A 361 -2.94 24.30 17.86
C TYR A 361 -2.04 25.52 17.70
N GLY A 362 -1.46 25.71 16.52
CA GLY A 362 -0.66 26.91 16.21
C GLY A 362 -1.48 28.20 16.31
N ALA A 363 -2.69 28.21 15.77
CA ALA A 363 -3.58 29.37 15.86
C ALA A 363 -3.93 29.72 17.32
N LEU A 364 -4.22 28.72 18.15
CA LEU A 364 -4.50 28.93 19.57
C LEU A 364 -3.28 29.47 20.32
N LEU A 365 -2.09 28.93 20.07
CA LEU A 365 -0.85 29.43 20.67
C LEU A 365 -0.53 30.88 20.26
N THR A 366 -0.91 31.31 19.06
CA THR A 366 -0.71 32.69 18.61
C THR A 366 -1.75 33.67 19.15
N LEU A 367 -2.89 33.17 19.63
CA LEU A 367 -4.00 33.97 20.16
C LEU A 367 -4.02 34.03 21.70
N ALA A 368 -3.32 33.11 22.37
CA ALA A 368 -3.07 33.13 23.81
C ALA A 368 -2.06 34.22 24.15
#